data_AF-A0A1C6AE64-F1
#
_entry.id   AF-A0A1C6AE64-F1
#
_cell.length_a   1.000
_cell.length_b   1.000
_cell.length_c   1.000
_cell.angle_alpha   90.00
_cell.angle_beta   90.00
_cell.angle_gamma   90.00
#
_symmetry.space_group_name_H-M   'P 1'
#
loop_
_entity.id
_entity.type
_entity.pdbx_description
1 polymer ?
#
loop_
_entity_poly.entity_id
_entity_poly.type
_entity_poly.pdbx_seq_one_letter_code
_entity_poly.pdbx_strand_id
1 'polypeptide(L)'
;MGRKMLSIRAIKAVAGCLAGILLTLPMAGLSSLSSSAEETFSTVFSGVVLSHESSAPSSTPSSSDASSDIASAESVLSTSEASSAPAENDYKKIEIKSETQVAGKNSATAQKEDPMNHKNNMGSGGVNDDSNRQPEGSSPSSGSSSSSSSSVPLPPSPSEEEDGTLSPLPPQEIISTRLVYGIDISYYNRVTNWKAVKDSGIEFVMIRVGYRGYGTGVLVLDDQFENNIKGAKAAGLKVGAYFFSQALNEAEAREEAAFMLKYLSKYSLDFPVAYDMENFDPNYRTYSLNGNRTQITNNAIAFCEVVKNAGYTPMVYYGSGNLNNFDTNLLSSRYKIWFARYPSYWDENTKLNYNGHYDIWQYTSEGSVPGIAGNVDKNVMYVDTVTYRYYLTYHANGGVNAPVHSTAYDKGASVSVAGPGSMSREGYTFTGWNTKPDGSGTKYAAGSTYTNITGSVILYAQWQKLEQVGILYDANGGQNAPVDAKHYYAGGSVPVLDAGNMNREGYVFTGWNTKPDGSGSSYAPGSNIQGMKTSLTLYAQWKKMASSGGQPE
;
A
#
# COMPACT_ATOMS: atom_id res chain seq x y z
N MET A 1 27.21 3.54 -13.90
CA MET A 1 26.73 4.67 -14.75
C MET A 1 25.34 4.27 -15.23
N GLY A 2 24.26 4.59 -14.50
CA GLY A 2 23.46 5.82 -14.60
C GLY A 2 22.30 5.57 -15.59
N ARG A 3 21.01 5.84 -15.35
CA ARG A 3 20.27 6.58 -14.31
C ARG A 3 18.82 6.07 -14.26
N LYS A 4 18.24 6.14 -13.05
CA LYS A 4 16.86 6.48 -12.66
C LYS A 4 15.81 6.73 -13.77
N MET A 5 14.68 6.04 -13.67
CA MET A 5 13.35 6.64 -13.78
C MET A 5 12.52 6.19 -12.58
N LEU A 6 12.41 7.06 -11.56
CA LEU A 6 11.32 7.01 -10.61
C LEU A 6 10.12 7.71 -11.25
N SER A 7 8.99 7.02 -11.34
CA SER A 7 7.71 7.63 -11.70
C SER A 7 7.17 8.42 -10.51
N ILE A 8 6.92 9.70 -10.74
CA ILE A 8 6.27 10.65 -9.84
C ILE A 8 4.79 10.27 -9.73
N ARG A 9 4.36 9.79 -8.56
CA ARG A 9 2.96 9.84 -8.12
C ARG A 9 2.90 10.25 -6.65
N ALA A 10 2.89 11.56 -6.41
CA ALA A 10 2.43 12.14 -5.16
C ALA A 10 1.50 13.32 -5.49
N ILE A 11 0.58 13.60 -4.57
CA ILE A 11 -0.41 14.70 -4.53
C ILE A 11 -1.79 14.33 -5.08
N LYS A 12 -2.60 13.68 -4.22
CA LYS A 12 -3.96 14.09 -3.82
C LYS A 12 -4.58 13.05 -2.87
N ALA A 13 -4.38 13.23 -1.56
CA ALA A 13 -5.24 12.63 -0.51
C ALA A 13 -4.98 13.32 0.84
N VAL A 14 -5.32 14.61 0.96
CA VAL A 14 -5.54 15.27 2.26
C VAL A 14 -6.86 16.00 2.17
N ALA A 15 -7.94 15.30 2.51
CA ALA A 15 -9.22 15.84 2.99
C ALA A 15 -10.17 14.66 3.23
N GLY A 16 -10.31 14.21 4.47
CA GLY A 16 -11.23 13.12 4.79
C GLY A 16 -11.08 12.52 6.19
N CYS A 17 -10.91 13.34 7.22
CA CYS A 17 -10.97 12.90 8.62
C CYS A 17 -11.84 13.86 9.41
N LEU A 18 -13.16 13.61 9.47
CA LEU A 18 -14.03 14.01 10.58
C LEU A 18 -15.44 13.46 10.32
N ALA A 19 -15.77 12.35 10.98
CA ALA A 19 -17.07 12.02 11.58
C ALA A 19 -17.15 10.50 11.77
N GLY A 20 -17.21 10.04 13.02
CA GLY A 20 -17.46 8.61 13.23
C GLY A 20 -17.22 8.05 14.63
N ILE A 21 -17.42 8.81 15.72
CA ILE A 21 -17.65 8.19 17.04
C ILE A 21 -18.63 9.07 17.83
N LEU A 22 -19.88 8.60 17.95
CA LEU A 22 -20.63 8.43 19.20
C LEU A 22 -22.07 8.10 18.84
N LEU A 23 -22.57 6.94 19.28
CA LEU A 23 -23.93 6.75 19.77
C LEU A 23 -24.14 5.27 20.12
N THR A 24 -23.99 4.93 21.40
CA THR A 24 -24.85 3.93 22.05
C THR A 24 -25.14 4.39 23.47
N LEU A 25 -26.40 4.68 23.75
CA LEU A 25 -27.16 4.30 24.95
C LEU A 25 -28.63 4.80 24.78
N PRO A 26 -29.64 4.03 25.24
CA PRO A 26 -31.04 4.28 24.93
C PRO A 26 -31.71 5.12 26.03
N MET A 27 -32.80 5.81 25.71
CA MET A 27 -33.89 6.07 26.68
C MET A 27 -35.16 6.56 26.00
N ALA A 28 -36.26 6.12 26.60
CA ALA A 28 -37.63 6.32 26.20
C ALA A 28 -38.11 7.76 26.40
N GLY A 29 -39.14 8.11 25.61
CA GLY A 29 -40.27 8.95 26.02
C GLY A 29 -39.98 10.41 26.33
N LEU A 30 -40.40 11.30 25.44
CA LEU A 30 -41.41 12.32 25.78
C LEU A 30 -41.95 12.98 24.50
N SER A 31 -43.24 13.25 24.55
CA SER A 31 -44.10 13.82 23.53
C SER A 31 -44.03 15.34 23.43
N SER A 32 -44.44 15.84 22.25
CA SER A 32 -45.03 17.16 21.94
C SER A 32 -44.13 18.40 21.81
N LEU A 33 -44.22 19.03 20.61
CA LEU A 33 -44.16 20.46 20.24
C LEU A 33 -43.72 20.56 18.75
N SER A 34 -44.65 20.52 17.80
CA SER A 34 -45.32 21.66 17.12
C SER A 34 -44.44 22.46 16.12
N SER A 35 -44.70 22.20 14.83
CA SER A 35 -44.79 23.11 13.66
C SER A 35 -43.85 24.33 13.51
N SER A 36 -43.07 24.32 12.42
CA SER A 36 -42.73 25.40 11.44
C SER A 36 -41.30 25.13 10.94
N ALA A 37 -40.89 25.21 9.67
CA ALA A 37 -41.44 25.76 8.45
C ALA A 37 -40.74 25.08 7.24
N GLU A 38 -41.42 25.06 6.09
CA GLU A 38 -40.88 24.74 4.77
C GLU A 38 -40.20 25.97 4.11
N GLU A 39 -39.33 25.69 3.13
CA GLU A 39 -38.71 26.60 2.13
C GLU A 39 -37.63 27.57 2.66
N THR A 40 -36.48 27.84 2.01
CA THR A 40 -36.10 27.87 0.59
C THR A 40 -34.54 27.85 0.51
N PHE A 41 -33.93 27.26 -0.52
CA PHE A 41 -32.51 27.50 -0.87
C PHE A 41 -32.37 27.61 -2.39
N SER A 42 -32.10 28.83 -2.88
CA SER A 42 -31.57 29.08 -4.22
C SER A 42 -30.84 30.43 -4.28
N THR A 43 -29.68 30.41 -4.92
CA THR A 43 -28.90 31.54 -5.48
C THR A 43 -28.07 32.41 -4.54
N VAL A 44 -26.74 32.31 -4.64
CA VAL A 44 -25.80 33.45 -4.62
C VAL A 44 -24.61 33.10 -5.52
N PHE A 45 -24.37 33.86 -6.60
CA PHE A 45 -23.16 34.67 -6.81
C PHE A 45 -23.14 35.25 -8.23
N SER A 46 -23.28 36.58 -8.31
CA SER A 46 -22.78 37.42 -9.39
C SER A 46 -22.56 38.82 -8.85
N GLY A 47 -21.43 39.42 -9.26
CA GLY A 47 -21.20 40.86 -9.18
C GLY A 47 -19.95 41.24 -8.42
N VAL A 48 -18.87 41.49 -9.15
CA VAL A 48 -18.05 42.70 -8.96
C VAL A 48 -17.63 43.19 -10.35
N VAL A 49 -18.07 44.40 -10.68
CA VAL A 49 -17.64 45.21 -11.83
C VAL A 49 -16.85 46.37 -11.26
N LEU A 50 -15.69 46.69 -11.84
CA LEU A 50 -15.11 48.03 -11.79
C LEU A 50 -14.48 48.38 -13.15
N SER A 51 -14.88 49.56 -13.60
CA SER A 51 -14.64 50.32 -14.82
C SER A 51 -13.19 50.76 -15.09
N HIS A 52 -12.79 50.92 -16.36
CA HIS A 52 -12.61 52.24 -17.01
C HIS A 52 -12.19 52.10 -18.50
N GLU A 53 -12.65 53.06 -19.31
CA GLU A 53 -12.38 53.35 -20.74
C GLU A 53 -10.85 53.58 -21.01
N SER A 54 -10.26 53.59 -22.21
CA SER A 54 -10.74 54.13 -23.49
C SER A 54 -9.91 53.66 -24.71
N SER A 55 -10.54 53.79 -25.89
CA SER A 55 -10.00 54.21 -27.21
C SER A 55 -8.83 53.47 -27.89
N ALA A 56 -9.14 52.84 -29.03
CA ALA A 56 -8.24 52.69 -30.19
C ALA A 56 -8.25 53.99 -31.04
N PRO A 57 -7.32 54.24 -31.99
CA PRO A 57 -7.43 53.60 -33.31
C PRO A 57 -6.12 53.37 -34.14
N SER A 58 -6.25 52.46 -35.13
CA SER A 58 -5.70 52.44 -36.50
C SER A 58 -4.26 52.87 -36.83
N SER A 59 -3.52 52.02 -37.58
CA SER A 59 -3.09 52.27 -38.98
C SER A 59 -2.02 51.26 -39.46
N THR A 60 -2.27 50.62 -40.61
CA THR A 60 -1.28 50.00 -41.54
C THR A 60 -0.56 51.06 -42.39
N PRO A 61 0.41 50.77 -43.31
CA PRO A 61 1.36 49.65 -43.47
C PRO A 61 2.83 50.11 -43.73
N SER A 62 3.84 49.21 -43.72
CA SER A 62 4.86 49.06 -44.80
C SER A 62 6.10 48.22 -44.43
N SER A 63 6.45 47.33 -45.36
CA SER A 63 7.77 46.91 -45.85
C SER A 63 8.80 46.12 -45.01
N SER A 64 9.32 45.11 -45.74
CA SER A 64 10.68 44.54 -45.83
C SER A 64 11.18 43.50 -44.82
N ASP A 65 11.48 42.35 -45.43
CA ASP A 65 12.65 41.49 -45.24
C ASP A 65 12.73 40.50 -44.07
N ALA A 66 12.62 39.23 -44.49
CA ALA A 66 13.62 38.18 -44.34
C ALA A 66 13.78 37.45 -42.99
N SER A 67 13.69 36.13 -43.16
CA SER A 67 14.49 35.06 -42.54
C SER A 67 13.95 34.34 -41.30
N SER A 68 13.91 33.02 -41.50
CA SER A 68 14.26 31.93 -40.59
C SER A 68 13.40 31.67 -39.34
N ASP A 69 12.75 30.51 -39.42
CA ASP A 69 12.92 29.38 -38.50
C ASP A 69 12.05 29.26 -37.24
N ILE A 70 11.57 28.01 -37.13
CA ILE A 70 11.13 27.26 -35.94
C ILE A 70 9.68 27.52 -35.49
N ALA A 71 8.79 26.68 -36.02
CA ALA A 71 7.51 26.39 -35.41
C ALA A 71 7.73 25.61 -34.09
N SER A 72 7.40 26.25 -32.97
CA SER A 72 7.04 25.59 -31.71
C SER A 72 5.65 26.07 -31.35
N ALA A 73 4.68 25.15 -31.34
CA ALA A 73 3.34 25.42 -30.84
C ALA A 73 2.96 24.28 -29.87
N GLU A 74 3.16 24.55 -28.58
CA GLU A 74 2.44 23.90 -27.49
C GLU A 74 1.13 24.65 -27.20
N SER A 75 0.21 23.93 -26.54
CA SER A 75 -1.08 24.34 -25.97
C SER A 75 -2.22 24.47 -26.99
N VAL A 76 -3.41 23.90 -26.77
CA VAL A 76 -4.21 24.00 -25.54
C VAL A 76 -5.02 22.72 -25.31
N LEU A 77 -4.86 22.12 -24.12
CA LEU A 77 -5.71 21.06 -23.59
C LEU A 77 -6.88 21.71 -22.83
N SER A 78 -8.08 21.62 -23.38
CA SER A 78 -9.33 22.02 -22.70
C SER A 78 -9.90 20.81 -21.96
N THR A 79 -10.06 20.94 -20.64
CA THR A 79 -10.70 19.94 -19.79
C THR A 79 -12.18 20.30 -19.59
N SER A 80 -13.07 19.41 -20.03
CA SER A 80 -14.44 19.34 -19.52
C SER A 80 -14.90 17.87 -19.56
N GLU A 81 -14.70 17.15 -18.46
CA GLU A 81 -15.34 15.86 -18.24
C GLU A 81 -16.67 16.06 -17.51
N ALA A 82 -17.74 16.04 -18.31
CA ALA A 82 -19.04 15.56 -17.89
C ALA A 82 -19.53 14.62 -19.00
N SER A 83 -19.06 13.38 -18.99
CA SER A 83 -19.40 12.39 -20.01
C SER A 83 -20.79 11.80 -19.70
N SER A 84 -21.80 12.28 -20.42
CA SER A 84 -22.96 11.43 -20.71
C SER A 84 -22.47 10.28 -21.58
N ALA A 85 -22.65 9.03 -21.13
CA ALA A 85 -22.29 7.85 -21.91
C ALA A 85 -22.98 7.88 -23.30
N PRO A 86 -22.33 7.39 -24.38
CA PRO A 86 -22.93 7.37 -25.70
C PRO A 86 -24.21 6.52 -25.68
N ALA A 87 -25.30 7.05 -26.24
CA ALA A 87 -26.63 6.43 -26.24
C ALA A 87 -26.65 5.00 -26.83
N GLU A 88 -25.62 4.63 -27.59
CA GLU A 88 -25.44 3.31 -28.22
C GLU A 88 -25.13 2.17 -27.23
N ASN A 89 -24.65 2.48 -26.01
CA ASN A 89 -24.28 1.47 -25.00
C ASN A 89 -25.34 1.27 -23.91
N ASP A 90 -26.51 1.88 -24.04
CA ASP A 90 -27.65 1.62 -23.15
C ASP A 90 -28.31 0.30 -23.54
N TYR A 91 -28.08 -0.74 -22.75
CA TYR A 91 -28.57 -2.10 -23.03
C TYR A 91 -30.10 -2.18 -23.19
N LYS A 92 -30.85 -1.23 -22.60
CA LYS A 92 -32.32 -1.19 -22.73
C LYS A 92 -32.77 -0.67 -24.11
N LYS A 93 -31.88 -0.05 -24.87
CA LYS A 93 -32.14 0.52 -26.20
C LYS A 93 -31.56 -0.32 -27.34
N ILE A 94 -30.73 -1.31 -27.02
CA ILE A 94 -30.16 -2.22 -28.02
C ILE A 94 -31.23 -3.26 -28.39
N GLU A 95 -31.53 -3.36 -29.68
CA GLU A 95 -32.47 -4.35 -30.22
C GLU A 95 -31.83 -5.75 -30.23
N ILE A 96 -32.56 -6.74 -29.69
CA ILE A 96 -32.23 -8.16 -29.79
C ILE A 96 -33.00 -8.74 -30.98
N LYS A 97 -32.28 -9.02 -32.07
CA LYS A 97 -32.85 -9.39 -33.38
C LYS A 97 -33.38 -10.82 -33.40
N SER A 98 -32.74 -11.73 -32.67
CA SER A 98 -33.18 -13.12 -32.58
C SER A 98 -32.74 -13.76 -31.27
N GLU A 99 -33.71 -14.25 -30.49
CA GLU A 99 -33.49 -15.04 -29.28
C GLU A 99 -34.33 -16.32 -29.31
N THR A 100 -33.84 -17.37 -28.67
CA THR A 100 -34.64 -18.58 -28.37
C THR A 100 -34.68 -18.81 -26.86
N GLN A 101 -35.88 -19.05 -26.31
CA GLN A 101 -36.03 -19.46 -24.93
C GLN A 101 -35.68 -20.95 -24.77
N VAL A 102 -34.64 -21.20 -23.99
CA VAL A 102 -34.20 -22.50 -23.47
C VAL A 102 -33.72 -23.47 -24.54
N ALA A 103 -32.40 -23.64 -24.58
CA ALA A 103 -31.78 -24.79 -25.18
C ALA A 103 -31.06 -25.56 -24.08
N GLY A 104 -31.77 -26.42 -23.35
CA GLY A 104 -31.08 -27.35 -22.45
C GLY A 104 -30.13 -28.25 -23.23
N LYS A 105 -29.16 -28.90 -22.56
CA LYS A 105 -28.14 -29.76 -23.19
C LYS A 105 -28.68 -30.74 -24.25
N ASN A 106 -29.95 -31.14 -24.11
CA ASN A 106 -30.65 -32.10 -24.97
C ASN A 106 -31.66 -31.46 -25.95
N SER A 107 -31.76 -30.14 -26.01
CA SER A 107 -32.61 -29.46 -26.97
C SER A 107 -32.01 -29.54 -28.38
N ALA A 108 -32.88 -29.61 -29.39
CA ALA A 108 -32.45 -29.60 -30.79
C ALA A 108 -31.64 -28.34 -31.13
N THR A 109 -31.96 -27.21 -30.50
CA THR A 109 -31.23 -25.95 -30.67
C THR A 109 -29.84 -26.02 -30.07
N ALA A 110 -29.64 -26.55 -28.85
CA ALA A 110 -28.30 -26.67 -28.25
C ALA A 110 -27.44 -27.67 -29.02
N GLN A 111 -28.00 -28.79 -29.46
CA GLN A 111 -27.25 -29.79 -30.24
C GLN A 111 -26.77 -29.25 -31.59
N LYS A 112 -27.47 -28.27 -32.18
CA LYS A 112 -27.11 -27.65 -33.46
C LYS A 112 -26.23 -26.41 -33.29
N GLU A 113 -26.50 -25.61 -32.26
CA GLU A 113 -25.92 -24.28 -32.08
C GLU A 113 -24.90 -24.22 -30.94
N ASP A 114 -24.62 -25.32 -30.23
CA ASP A 114 -23.56 -25.47 -29.22
C ASP A 114 -22.85 -26.85 -29.37
N PRO A 115 -22.05 -27.06 -30.44
CA PRO A 115 -21.30 -28.29 -30.70
C PRO A 115 -20.21 -28.59 -29.65
N MET A 116 -19.98 -27.72 -28.66
CA MET A 116 -19.15 -28.06 -27.49
C MET A 116 -19.72 -29.23 -26.67
N ASN A 117 -20.89 -29.75 -27.03
CA ASN A 117 -21.51 -30.97 -26.47
C ASN A 117 -20.58 -32.20 -26.45
N HIS A 118 -19.48 -32.19 -27.21
CA HIS A 118 -18.48 -33.27 -27.22
C HIS A 118 -17.25 -33.04 -26.31
N LYS A 119 -16.95 -31.82 -25.82
CA LYS A 119 -15.74 -31.57 -25.01
C LYS A 119 -15.76 -32.24 -23.63
N ASN A 120 -16.94 -32.44 -23.03
CA ASN A 120 -17.05 -33.07 -21.70
C ASN A 120 -17.16 -34.60 -21.76
N ASN A 121 -17.09 -35.21 -22.95
CA ASN A 121 -17.07 -36.67 -23.11
C ASN A 121 -15.82 -37.19 -23.83
N MET A 122 -15.01 -36.28 -24.38
CA MET A 122 -13.63 -36.54 -24.80
C MET A 122 -12.82 -35.33 -24.36
N GLY A 123 -11.93 -35.52 -23.38
CA GLY A 123 -10.88 -34.55 -23.10
C GLY A 123 -10.21 -34.20 -24.43
N SER A 124 -10.26 -32.92 -24.81
CA SER A 124 -9.79 -32.51 -26.12
C SER A 124 -9.06 -31.18 -26.05
N GLY A 125 -7.84 -31.22 -26.56
CA GLY A 125 -6.96 -30.08 -26.72
C GLY A 125 -5.47 -30.42 -26.89
N GLY A 126 -5.09 -31.70 -26.98
CA GLY A 126 -3.77 -32.11 -27.45
C GLY A 126 -3.81 -32.42 -28.93
N VAL A 127 -3.01 -31.71 -29.72
CA VAL A 127 -2.79 -31.97 -31.15
C VAL A 127 -2.16 -33.36 -31.32
N ASN A 128 -2.61 -34.08 -32.34
CA ASN A 128 -2.10 -35.39 -32.77
C ASN A 128 -0.56 -35.41 -32.87
N ASP A 129 0.09 -36.41 -32.27
CA ASP A 129 1.21 -37.09 -32.93
C ASP A 129 1.28 -38.57 -32.51
N ASP A 130 1.43 -39.42 -33.52
CA ASP A 130 1.43 -40.87 -33.48
C ASP A 130 2.85 -41.36 -33.17
N SER A 131 3.07 -42.05 -32.04
CA SER A 131 4.10 -43.10 -31.94
C SER A 131 4.08 -43.85 -30.59
N ASN A 132 3.45 -45.02 -30.64
CA ASN A 132 3.86 -46.29 -30.04
C ASN A 132 5.07 -46.29 -29.06
N ARG A 133 4.82 -46.41 -27.74
CA ARG A 133 5.58 -47.31 -26.84
C ARG A 133 4.93 -47.50 -25.46
N GLN A 134 4.85 -48.76 -25.04
CA GLN A 134 4.46 -49.23 -23.70
C GLN A 134 5.58 -49.06 -22.64
N PRO A 135 5.28 -49.25 -21.33
CA PRO A 135 5.98 -48.58 -20.24
C PRO A 135 6.95 -49.49 -19.44
N GLU A 136 8.04 -48.89 -18.96
CA GLU A 136 8.82 -49.32 -17.79
C GLU A 136 9.21 -48.02 -17.08
N GLY A 137 8.91 -47.78 -15.79
CA GLY A 137 9.32 -48.57 -14.64
C GLY A 137 10.55 -47.90 -14.02
N SER A 138 10.39 -47.24 -12.87
CA SER A 138 11.37 -47.03 -11.77
C SER A 138 11.44 -45.59 -11.20
N SER A 139 11.04 -45.47 -9.93
CA SER A 139 11.60 -44.51 -8.94
C SER A 139 13.12 -44.72 -8.79
N PRO A 140 13.96 -43.76 -8.30
CA PRO A 140 13.76 -43.15 -6.98
C PRO A 140 14.39 -41.75 -6.68
N SER A 141 14.08 -41.31 -5.45
CA SER A 141 14.95 -40.62 -4.47
C SER A 141 15.06 -39.08 -4.45
N SER A 142 14.45 -38.54 -3.39
CA SER A 142 14.98 -37.58 -2.41
C SER A 142 16.20 -36.72 -2.79
N GLY A 143 15.95 -35.42 -2.94
CA GLY A 143 16.94 -34.36 -2.84
C GLY A 143 16.36 -33.20 -2.03
N SER A 144 16.73 -33.13 -0.75
CA SER A 144 16.49 -31.99 0.14
C SER A 144 17.26 -30.77 -0.40
N SER A 145 16.56 -29.68 -0.74
CA SER A 145 17.20 -28.38 -0.98
C SER A 145 16.79 -27.38 0.10
N SER A 146 17.85 -26.91 0.75
CA SER A 146 17.94 -25.98 1.86
C SER A 146 17.29 -24.61 1.58
N SER A 147 16.62 -24.12 2.61
CA SER A 147 16.18 -22.74 2.80
C SER A 147 17.30 -21.73 2.53
N SER A 148 17.07 -20.82 1.58
CA SER A 148 17.88 -19.62 1.40
C SER A 148 17.48 -18.58 2.44
N SER A 149 18.42 -18.25 3.33
CA SER A 149 18.31 -17.17 4.29
C SER A 149 18.25 -15.83 3.56
N SER A 150 17.10 -15.16 3.61
CA SER A 150 16.99 -13.76 3.21
C SER A 150 17.83 -12.91 4.16
N SER A 151 18.90 -12.31 3.65
CA SER A 151 19.60 -11.22 4.32
C SER A 151 18.60 -10.09 4.53
N VAL A 152 18.24 -9.81 5.77
CA VAL A 152 17.44 -8.64 6.13
C VAL A 152 18.24 -7.40 5.70
N PRO A 153 17.73 -6.56 4.79
CA PRO A 153 18.38 -5.30 4.46
C PRO A 153 18.49 -4.45 5.73
N LEU A 154 19.64 -3.81 5.95
CA LEU A 154 19.77 -2.79 6.99
C LEU A 154 18.62 -1.78 6.83
N PRO A 155 17.95 -1.36 7.92
CA PRO A 155 16.89 -0.37 7.82
C PRO A 155 17.45 0.91 7.19
N PRO A 156 16.67 1.61 6.36
CA PRO A 156 17.09 2.90 5.83
C PRO A 156 17.40 3.84 7.01
N SER A 157 18.47 4.63 6.91
CA SER A 157 18.73 5.70 7.87
C SER A 157 17.81 6.89 7.57
N PRO A 158 17.42 7.70 8.59
CA PRO A 158 16.70 8.95 8.36
C PRO A 158 17.51 9.86 7.43
N SER A 159 16.86 10.47 6.43
CA SER A 159 17.50 11.49 5.59
C SER A 159 17.41 12.86 6.24
N GLU A 160 18.51 13.61 6.22
CA GLU A 160 18.53 15.03 6.57
C GLU A 160 17.86 15.84 5.45
N GLU A 161 16.88 16.66 5.82
CA GLU A 161 16.22 17.63 4.96
C GLU A 161 17.04 18.94 4.89
N GLU A 162 16.79 19.77 3.87
CA GLU A 162 17.55 21.02 3.64
C GLU A 162 17.48 22.04 4.79
N ASP A 163 16.49 21.94 5.69
CA ASP A 163 16.34 22.80 6.87
C ASP A 163 17.02 22.22 8.14
N GLY A 164 17.72 21.10 8.02
CA GLY A 164 18.38 20.42 9.14
C GLY A 164 17.44 19.57 10.00
N THR A 165 16.17 19.41 9.61
CA THR A 165 15.27 18.42 10.23
C THR A 165 15.49 17.04 9.62
N LEU A 166 15.24 15.99 10.40
CA LEU A 166 15.29 14.61 9.92
C LEU A 166 13.90 14.18 9.45
N SER A 167 13.83 13.56 8.29
CA SER A 167 12.61 12.90 7.84
C SER A 167 12.44 11.53 8.50
N PRO A 168 11.23 11.18 8.96
CA PRO A 168 10.95 9.84 9.44
C PRO A 168 11.25 8.77 8.39
N LEU A 169 11.61 7.57 8.85
CA LEU A 169 11.87 6.44 7.95
C LEU A 169 10.63 6.12 7.09
N PRO A 170 10.81 5.76 5.80
CA PRO A 170 9.69 5.29 5.00
C PRO A 170 9.04 4.06 5.67
N PRO A 171 7.72 3.88 5.55
CA PRO A 171 7.06 2.71 6.11
C PRO A 171 7.58 1.43 5.44
N GLN A 172 7.59 0.33 6.19
CA GLN A 172 7.85 -0.98 5.64
C GLN A 172 6.56 -1.51 4.99
N GLU A 173 6.61 -1.76 3.68
CA GLU A 173 5.54 -2.44 2.96
C GLU A 173 5.63 -3.95 3.15
N ILE A 174 4.52 -4.55 3.54
CA ILE A 174 4.34 -5.99 3.63
C ILE A 174 3.24 -6.36 2.64
N ILE A 175 3.61 -7.07 1.57
CA ILE A 175 2.67 -7.61 0.59
C ILE A 175 2.32 -9.03 1.03
N SER A 176 1.04 -9.29 1.25
CA SER A 176 0.51 -10.63 1.45
C SER A 176 -0.44 -10.98 0.31
N THR A 177 -0.10 -12.03 -0.44
CA THR A 177 -0.96 -12.55 -1.51
C THR A 177 -1.88 -13.62 -0.95
N ARG A 178 -3.19 -13.39 -1.02
CA ARG A 178 -4.20 -14.39 -0.73
C ARG A 178 -4.69 -15.01 -2.04
N LEU A 179 -4.72 -16.33 -2.09
CA LEU A 179 -5.36 -17.08 -3.18
C LEU A 179 -6.84 -17.22 -2.89
N VAL A 180 -7.68 -16.83 -3.85
CA VAL A 180 -9.13 -16.99 -3.79
C VAL A 180 -9.49 -18.01 -4.87
N TYR A 181 -10.04 -19.15 -4.47
CA TYR A 181 -10.39 -20.23 -5.39
C TYR A 181 -11.82 -20.11 -5.89
N GLY A 182 -12.02 -20.37 -7.17
CA GLY A 182 -13.33 -20.33 -7.80
C GLY A 182 -13.52 -21.43 -8.83
N ILE A 183 -14.71 -21.46 -9.38
CA ILE A 183 -15.10 -22.32 -10.51
C ILE A 183 -15.87 -21.48 -11.53
N ASP A 184 -16.01 -22.02 -12.73
CA ASP A 184 -16.96 -21.51 -13.70
C ASP A 184 -17.85 -22.64 -14.21
N ILE A 185 -19.14 -22.34 -14.38
CA ILE A 185 -20.16 -23.34 -14.64
C ILE A 185 -21.20 -22.86 -15.65
N SER A 186 -21.81 -23.83 -16.31
CA SER A 186 -22.88 -23.67 -17.29
C SER A 186 -23.89 -24.81 -17.16
N TYR A 187 -24.81 -24.94 -18.12
CA TYR A 187 -25.69 -26.12 -18.18
C TYR A 187 -24.95 -27.46 -18.26
N TYR A 188 -23.67 -27.46 -18.66
CA TYR A 188 -22.88 -28.68 -18.73
C TYR A 188 -22.59 -29.28 -17.34
N ASN A 189 -22.65 -28.45 -16.29
CA ASN A 189 -22.34 -28.85 -14.93
C ASN A 189 -23.64 -29.06 -14.15
N ARG A 190 -23.83 -30.26 -13.59
CA ARG A 190 -24.95 -30.53 -12.69
C ARG A 190 -24.52 -30.31 -11.24
N VAL A 191 -24.91 -29.17 -10.68
CA VAL A 191 -24.70 -28.88 -9.26
C VAL A 191 -25.80 -29.54 -8.43
N THR A 192 -25.40 -30.47 -7.57
CA THR A 192 -26.27 -31.26 -6.71
C THR A 192 -26.31 -30.76 -5.27
N ASN A 193 -25.26 -30.08 -4.81
CA ASN A 193 -25.17 -29.56 -3.45
C ASN A 193 -24.29 -28.31 -3.37
N TRP A 194 -24.93 -27.14 -3.35
CA TRP A 194 -24.24 -25.85 -3.24
C TRP A 194 -23.51 -25.63 -1.91
N LYS A 195 -23.99 -26.22 -0.81
CA LYS A 195 -23.29 -26.14 0.47
C LYS A 195 -21.97 -26.92 0.42
N ALA A 196 -21.96 -28.10 -0.18
CA ALA A 196 -20.74 -28.88 -0.37
C ALA A 196 -19.70 -28.15 -1.23
N VAL A 197 -20.15 -27.42 -2.26
CA VAL A 197 -19.28 -26.55 -3.08
C VAL A 197 -18.64 -25.46 -2.22
N LYS A 198 -19.44 -24.77 -1.39
CA LYS A 198 -18.91 -23.73 -0.48
C LYS A 198 -17.94 -24.30 0.55
N ASP A 199 -18.31 -25.41 1.18
CA ASP A 199 -17.51 -26.06 2.23
C ASP A 199 -16.20 -26.63 1.69
N SER A 200 -16.08 -26.91 0.38
CA SER A 200 -14.83 -27.37 -0.23
C SER A 200 -13.79 -26.25 -0.45
N GLY A 201 -14.09 -25.03 0.02
CA GLY A 201 -13.19 -23.88 -0.09
C GLY A 201 -13.36 -23.07 -1.38
N ILE A 202 -14.38 -23.35 -2.20
CA ILE A 202 -14.75 -22.47 -3.32
C ILE A 202 -15.33 -21.17 -2.75
N GLU A 203 -14.80 -20.03 -3.21
CA GLU A 203 -15.19 -18.71 -2.74
C GLU A 203 -16.02 -17.95 -3.78
N PHE A 204 -15.78 -18.16 -5.07
CA PHE A 204 -16.52 -17.53 -6.16
C PHE A 204 -16.91 -18.49 -7.29
N VAL A 205 -17.92 -18.09 -8.06
CA VAL A 205 -18.42 -18.81 -9.23
C VAL A 205 -18.66 -17.82 -10.38
N MET A 206 -18.12 -18.10 -11.56
CA MET A 206 -18.51 -17.43 -12.82
C MET A 206 -19.59 -18.26 -13.50
N ILE A 207 -20.77 -17.69 -13.75
CA ILE A 207 -21.93 -18.44 -14.26
C ILE A 207 -22.23 -18.03 -15.70
N ARG A 208 -22.36 -19.01 -16.61
CA ARG A 208 -22.79 -18.73 -17.99
C ARG A 208 -24.22 -18.24 -17.98
N VAL A 209 -24.45 -17.06 -18.55
CA VAL A 209 -25.81 -16.53 -18.73
C VAL A 209 -26.42 -17.05 -20.02
N GLY A 210 -25.61 -17.10 -21.07
CA GLY A 210 -26.06 -17.53 -22.38
C GLY A 210 -24.90 -17.57 -23.35
N TYR A 211 -25.24 -17.83 -24.60
CA TYR A 211 -24.29 -17.93 -25.68
C TYR A 211 -24.91 -17.48 -27.00
N ARG A 212 -24.05 -17.14 -27.97
CA ARG A 212 -24.44 -17.01 -29.38
C ARG A 212 -24.08 -18.29 -30.13
N GLY A 213 -25.03 -18.80 -30.91
CA GLY A 213 -24.87 -20.05 -31.64
C GLY A 213 -23.78 -20.02 -32.73
N TYR A 214 -23.09 -21.14 -32.91
CA TYR A 214 -21.97 -21.26 -33.89
C TYR A 214 -22.42 -21.23 -35.35
N GLY A 215 -23.67 -21.61 -35.63
CA GLY A 215 -24.20 -21.67 -36.99
C GLY A 215 -24.95 -20.40 -37.34
N THR A 216 -26.20 -20.30 -36.87
CA THR A 216 -27.10 -19.21 -37.24
C THR A 216 -26.81 -17.90 -36.52
N GLY A 217 -26.04 -17.94 -35.42
CA GLY A 217 -25.78 -16.76 -34.59
C GLY A 217 -26.95 -16.38 -33.67
N VAL A 218 -27.91 -17.29 -33.46
CA VAL A 218 -29.03 -17.07 -32.53
C VAL A 218 -28.54 -16.92 -31.08
N LEU A 219 -29.15 -16.02 -30.32
CA LEU A 219 -28.87 -15.87 -28.89
C LEU A 219 -29.69 -16.86 -28.07
N VAL A 220 -29.02 -17.52 -27.13
CA VAL A 220 -29.61 -18.61 -26.34
C VAL A 220 -29.29 -18.42 -24.86
N LEU A 221 -30.33 -18.51 -24.03
CA LEU A 221 -30.21 -18.52 -22.57
C LEU A 221 -29.69 -19.89 -22.09
N ASP A 222 -28.70 -19.89 -21.21
CA ASP A 222 -28.23 -21.11 -20.55
C ASP A 222 -29.33 -21.64 -19.60
N ASP A 223 -29.70 -22.92 -19.76
CA ASP A 223 -30.84 -23.50 -19.04
C ASP A 223 -30.64 -23.59 -17.51
N GLN A 224 -29.39 -23.56 -17.05
CA GLN A 224 -29.06 -23.60 -15.63
C GLN A 224 -28.75 -22.22 -15.06
N PHE A 225 -28.71 -21.15 -15.86
CA PHE A 225 -28.36 -19.80 -15.39
C PHE A 225 -29.12 -19.41 -14.11
N GLU A 226 -30.46 -19.45 -14.15
CA GLU A 226 -31.33 -19.05 -13.04
C GLU A 226 -31.18 -19.97 -11.81
N ASN A 227 -31.00 -21.28 -12.01
CA ASN A 227 -30.78 -22.23 -10.92
C ASN A 227 -29.41 -22.01 -10.27
N ASN A 228 -28.38 -21.81 -11.09
CA ASN A 228 -27.01 -21.65 -10.66
C ASN A 228 -26.83 -20.35 -9.88
N ILE A 229 -27.33 -19.22 -10.38
CA ILE A 229 -27.15 -17.92 -9.71
C ILE A 229 -27.88 -17.88 -8.36
N LYS A 230 -29.10 -18.41 -8.29
CA LYS A 230 -29.86 -18.50 -7.03
C LYS A 230 -29.17 -19.43 -6.04
N GLY A 231 -28.75 -20.61 -6.49
CA GLY A 231 -28.10 -21.59 -5.64
C GLY A 231 -26.75 -21.12 -5.09
N ALA A 232 -25.91 -20.51 -5.94
CA ALA A 232 -24.62 -19.96 -5.55
C ALA A 232 -24.78 -18.84 -4.51
N LYS A 233 -25.67 -17.86 -4.78
CA LYS A 233 -25.94 -16.75 -3.85
C LYS A 233 -26.51 -17.25 -2.52
N ALA A 234 -27.44 -18.21 -2.55
CA ALA A 234 -28.03 -18.79 -1.35
C ALA A 234 -26.98 -19.52 -0.47
N ALA A 235 -25.94 -20.10 -1.08
CA ALA A 235 -24.82 -20.71 -0.36
C ALA A 235 -23.73 -19.71 0.08
N GLY A 236 -23.91 -18.41 -0.17
CA GLY A 236 -22.93 -17.37 0.20
C GLY A 236 -21.65 -17.41 -0.65
N LEU A 237 -21.73 -17.90 -1.88
CA LEU A 237 -20.67 -17.79 -2.87
C LEU A 237 -20.72 -16.41 -3.54
N LYS A 238 -19.56 -15.85 -3.84
CA LYS A 238 -19.46 -14.63 -4.64
C LYS A 238 -19.75 -14.96 -6.10
N VAL A 239 -20.58 -14.17 -6.77
CA VAL A 239 -21.03 -14.51 -8.13
C VAL A 239 -20.57 -13.47 -9.16
N GLY A 240 -19.97 -13.98 -10.22
CA GLY A 240 -19.75 -13.30 -11.50
C GLY A 240 -20.48 -14.04 -12.62
N ALA A 241 -20.39 -13.52 -13.84
CA ALA A 241 -21.13 -14.07 -14.97
C ALA A 241 -20.30 -14.04 -16.25
N TYR A 242 -20.61 -14.88 -17.23
CA TYR A 242 -19.98 -14.83 -18.54
C TYR A 242 -20.96 -15.14 -19.68
N PHE A 243 -20.66 -14.63 -20.86
CA PHE A 243 -21.42 -14.87 -22.09
C PHE A 243 -20.49 -15.44 -23.15
N PHE A 244 -20.84 -16.62 -23.67
CA PHE A 244 -20.05 -17.26 -24.72
C PHE A 244 -20.41 -16.66 -26.08
N SER A 245 -19.45 -15.96 -26.69
CA SER A 245 -19.62 -15.15 -27.88
C SER A 245 -19.36 -15.94 -29.15
N GLN A 246 -20.13 -15.58 -30.18
CA GLN A 246 -19.86 -15.87 -31.58
C GLN A 246 -20.08 -14.61 -32.44
N ALA A 247 -19.86 -13.42 -31.84
CA ALA A 247 -20.09 -12.14 -32.48
C ALA A 247 -19.11 -11.88 -33.61
N LEU A 248 -19.62 -11.47 -34.77
CA LEU A 248 -18.82 -11.14 -35.96
C LEU A 248 -18.37 -9.68 -35.98
N ASN A 249 -19.07 -8.80 -35.26
CA ASN A 249 -18.81 -7.36 -35.24
C ASN A 249 -19.29 -6.74 -33.91
N GLU A 250 -19.00 -5.46 -33.73
CA GLU A 250 -19.29 -4.70 -32.51
C GLU A 250 -20.79 -4.64 -32.22
N ALA A 251 -21.65 -4.59 -33.25
CA ALA A 251 -23.10 -4.55 -33.05
C ALA A 251 -23.63 -5.88 -32.49
N GLU A 252 -23.14 -7.02 -32.99
CA GLU A 252 -23.46 -8.32 -32.42
C GLU A 252 -22.93 -8.48 -30.99
N ALA A 253 -21.74 -7.94 -30.69
CA ALA A 253 -21.18 -7.98 -29.34
C ALA A 253 -21.99 -7.10 -28.35
N ARG A 254 -22.47 -5.92 -28.80
CA ARG A 254 -23.41 -5.11 -28.02
C ARG A 254 -24.74 -5.83 -27.78
N GLU A 255 -25.24 -6.53 -28.80
CA GLU A 255 -26.46 -7.33 -28.72
C GLU A 255 -26.32 -8.48 -27.70
N GLU A 256 -25.18 -9.19 -27.68
CA GLU A 256 -24.87 -10.23 -26.69
C GLU A 256 -24.87 -9.67 -25.27
N ALA A 257 -24.23 -8.52 -25.04
CA ALA A 257 -24.22 -7.84 -23.75
C ALA A 257 -25.65 -7.46 -23.33
N ALA A 258 -26.45 -6.91 -24.25
CA ALA A 258 -27.82 -6.52 -23.96
C ALA A 258 -28.72 -7.72 -23.63
N PHE A 259 -28.59 -8.81 -24.37
CA PHE A 259 -29.27 -10.07 -24.08
C PHE A 259 -28.90 -10.60 -22.70
N MET A 260 -27.61 -10.65 -22.38
CA MET A 260 -27.16 -11.08 -21.06
C MET A 260 -27.74 -10.21 -19.94
N LEU A 261 -27.66 -8.88 -20.07
CA LEU A 261 -28.09 -7.92 -19.06
C LEU A 261 -29.62 -7.92 -18.84
N LYS A 262 -30.41 -8.29 -19.85
CA LYS A 262 -31.87 -8.53 -19.69
C LYS A 262 -32.18 -9.55 -18.58
N TYR A 263 -31.34 -10.56 -18.41
CA TYR A 263 -31.50 -11.58 -17.36
C TYR A 263 -30.70 -11.24 -16.10
N LEU A 264 -29.47 -10.76 -16.28
CA LEU A 264 -28.52 -10.53 -15.19
C LEU A 264 -28.88 -9.32 -14.31
N SER A 265 -29.55 -8.31 -14.86
CA SER A 265 -29.94 -7.07 -14.16
C SER A 265 -30.80 -7.26 -12.90
N LYS A 266 -31.39 -8.45 -12.72
CA LYS A 266 -32.16 -8.83 -11.53
C LYS A 266 -31.28 -9.15 -10.32
N TYR A 267 -29.98 -9.30 -10.53
CA TYR A 267 -29.03 -9.80 -9.53
C TYR A 267 -27.92 -8.78 -9.26
N SER A 268 -27.58 -8.62 -7.98
CA SER A 268 -26.32 -7.99 -7.58
C SER A 268 -25.18 -8.98 -7.77
N LEU A 269 -24.07 -8.54 -8.34
CA LEU A 269 -22.87 -9.37 -8.53
C LEU A 269 -21.75 -8.91 -7.62
N ASP A 270 -20.94 -9.87 -7.19
CA ASP A 270 -19.73 -9.65 -6.39
C ASP A 270 -18.48 -9.68 -7.28
N PHE A 271 -18.58 -10.31 -8.44
CA PHE A 271 -17.50 -10.55 -9.40
C PHE A 271 -17.85 -9.99 -10.78
N PRO A 272 -16.85 -9.86 -11.68
CA PRO A 272 -17.04 -9.26 -13.00
C PRO A 272 -17.98 -10.03 -13.94
N VAL A 273 -18.33 -9.37 -15.04
CA VAL A 273 -19.09 -9.94 -16.16
C VAL A 273 -18.17 -10.08 -17.36
N ALA A 274 -17.93 -11.32 -17.79
CA ALA A 274 -16.94 -11.66 -18.80
C ALA A 274 -17.54 -11.81 -20.21
N TYR A 275 -16.87 -11.19 -21.18
CA TYR A 275 -16.94 -11.56 -22.59
C TYR A 275 -16.04 -12.76 -22.83
N ASP A 276 -16.62 -13.89 -23.22
CA ASP A 276 -15.90 -15.13 -23.50
C ASP A 276 -15.94 -15.41 -25.00
N MET A 277 -14.81 -15.29 -25.70
CA MET A 277 -14.71 -15.59 -27.12
C MET A 277 -13.60 -16.62 -27.35
N GLU A 278 -14.02 -17.78 -27.84
CA GLU A 278 -13.15 -18.91 -28.15
C GLU A 278 -13.46 -19.49 -29.53
N ASN A 279 -12.49 -20.27 -30.01
CA ASN A 279 -12.59 -21.19 -31.14
C ASN A 279 -12.95 -20.52 -32.47
N PHE A 280 -11.99 -20.55 -33.38
CA PHE A 280 -12.11 -20.08 -34.75
C PHE A 280 -12.00 -21.29 -35.69
N ASP A 281 -12.83 -22.31 -35.46
CA ASP A 281 -12.87 -23.52 -36.29
C ASP A 281 -13.56 -23.22 -37.64
N PRO A 282 -13.12 -23.80 -38.78
CA PRO A 282 -13.75 -23.62 -40.09
C PRO A 282 -15.25 -23.86 -40.16
N ASN A 283 -15.81 -24.66 -39.25
CA ASN A 283 -17.25 -24.94 -39.19
C ASN A 283 -18.05 -23.90 -38.40
N TYR A 284 -17.39 -22.92 -37.78
CA TYR A 284 -18.02 -21.91 -36.94
C TYR A 284 -18.11 -20.57 -37.67
N ARG A 285 -19.16 -19.79 -37.38
CA ARG A 285 -19.35 -18.47 -38.02
C ARG A 285 -18.20 -17.51 -37.74
N THR A 286 -17.54 -17.64 -36.58
CA THR A 286 -16.38 -16.83 -36.19
C THR A 286 -15.12 -17.14 -37.01
N TYR A 287 -15.06 -18.21 -37.80
CA TYR A 287 -13.88 -18.53 -38.63
C TYR A 287 -13.40 -17.35 -39.48
N SER A 288 -14.35 -16.58 -40.01
CA SER A 288 -14.08 -15.36 -40.79
C SER A 288 -13.28 -14.28 -40.04
N LEU A 289 -13.24 -14.35 -38.70
CA LEU A 289 -12.46 -13.46 -37.85
C LEU A 289 -11.08 -14.02 -37.49
N ASN A 290 -10.73 -15.25 -37.85
CA ASN A 290 -9.46 -15.86 -37.46
C ASN A 290 -8.26 -15.00 -37.92
N GLY A 291 -7.41 -14.58 -36.98
CA GLY A 291 -6.30 -13.66 -37.25
C GLY A 291 -6.69 -12.18 -37.41
N ASN A 292 -7.98 -11.83 -37.42
CA ASN A 292 -8.46 -10.44 -37.42
C ASN A 292 -8.46 -9.86 -36.00
N ARG A 293 -7.23 -9.65 -35.49
CA ARG A 293 -6.97 -9.15 -34.14
C ARG A 293 -7.75 -7.87 -33.80
N THR A 294 -7.82 -6.93 -34.75
CA THR A 294 -8.50 -5.65 -34.55
C THR A 294 -10.00 -5.83 -34.34
N GLN A 295 -10.68 -6.58 -35.22
CA GLN A 295 -12.12 -6.78 -35.11
C GLN A 295 -12.50 -7.53 -33.83
N ILE A 296 -11.76 -8.58 -33.48
CA ILE A 296 -12.02 -9.36 -32.26
C ILE A 296 -11.83 -8.49 -31.01
N THR A 297 -10.80 -7.64 -31.00
CA THR A 297 -10.57 -6.68 -29.92
C THR A 297 -11.70 -5.65 -29.83
N ASN A 298 -12.16 -5.12 -30.96
CA ASN A 298 -13.28 -4.18 -30.99
C ASN A 298 -14.58 -4.81 -30.50
N ASN A 299 -14.85 -6.07 -30.85
CA ASN A 299 -16.01 -6.81 -30.35
C ASN A 299 -15.97 -6.93 -28.81
N ALA A 300 -14.81 -7.31 -28.26
CA ALA A 300 -14.63 -7.38 -26.81
C ALA A 300 -14.85 -6.01 -26.13
N ILE A 301 -14.29 -4.93 -26.68
CA ILE A 301 -14.50 -3.56 -26.21
C ILE A 301 -15.99 -3.20 -26.25
N ALA A 302 -16.68 -3.47 -27.36
CA ALA A 302 -18.08 -3.15 -27.55
C ALA A 302 -18.98 -3.85 -26.51
N PHE A 303 -18.76 -5.14 -26.24
CA PHE A 303 -19.43 -5.85 -25.17
C PHE A 303 -19.13 -5.21 -23.80
N CYS A 304 -17.85 -4.99 -23.50
CA CYS A 304 -17.40 -4.47 -22.21
C CYS A 304 -17.93 -3.07 -21.90
N GLU A 305 -18.05 -2.18 -22.89
CA GLU A 305 -18.60 -0.84 -22.68
C GLU A 305 -20.11 -0.86 -22.37
N VAL A 306 -20.88 -1.79 -22.94
CA VAL A 306 -22.30 -1.99 -22.57
C VAL A 306 -22.41 -2.48 -21.13
N VAL A 307 -21.60 -3.46 -20.75
CA VAL A 307 -21.52 -4.00 -19.37
C VAL A 307 -21.14 -2.91 -18.36
N LYS A 308 -20.11 -2.13 -18.67
CA LYS A 308 -19.64 -1.01 -17.85
C LYS A 308 -20.71 0.06 -17.69
N ASN A 309 -21.38 0.43 -18.78
CA ASN A 309 -22.44 1.42 -18.77
C ASN A 309 -23.67 0.96 -17.95
N ALA A 310 -23.91 -0.35 -17.88
CA ALA A 310 -24.94 -0.94 -17.01
C ALA A 310 -24.54 -1.00 -15.53
N GLY A 311 -23.35 -0.55 -15.15
CA GLY A 311 -22.87 -0.48 -13.76
C GLY A 311 -22.14 -1.75 -13.28
N TYR A 312 -21.86 -2.70 -14.17
CA TYR A 312 -21.11 -3.90 -13.84
C TYR A 312 -19.62 -3.74 -14.16
N THR A 313 -18.76 -4.52 -13.49
CA THR A 313 -17.33 -4.55 -13.82
C THR A 313 -17.11 -5.45 -15.04
N PRO A 314 -16.64 -4.93 -16.19
CA PRO A 314 -16.38 -5.74 -17.37
C PRO A 314 -15.10 -6.57 -17.23
N MET A 315 -15.11 -7.74 -17.85
CA MET A 315 -13.99 -8.65 -17.94
C MET A 315 -13.90 -9.24 -19.35
N VAL A 316 -12.69 -9.59 -19.78
CA VAL A 316 -12.48 -10.36 -21.01
C VAL A 316 -11.84 -11.68 -20.64
N TYR A 317 -12.41 -12.76 -21.18
CA TYR A 317 -11.83 -14.09 -21.12
C TYR A 317 -11.12 -14.42 -22.43
N TYR A 318 -9.94 -15.01 -22.33
CA TYR A 318 -9.27 -15.68 -23.44
C TYR A 318 -8.28 -16.76 -22.96
N GLY A 319 -8.23 -17.86 -23.69
CA GLY A 319 -7.23 -18.92 -23.48
C GLY A 319 -5.92 -18.66 -24.22
N SER A 320 -4.86 -19.36 -23.81
CA SER A 320 -3.52 -19.26 -24.42
C SER A 320 -3.49 -19.47 -25.93
N GLY A 321 -4.38 -20.32 -26.45
CA GLY A 321 -4.50 -20.59 -27.89
C GLY A 321 -5.02 -19.41 -28.72
N ASN A 322 -5.64 -18.41 -28.08
CA ASN A 322 -6.25 -17.27 -28.75
C ASN A 322 -5.47 -15.95 -28.54
N LEU A 323 -4.31 -15.95 -27.89
CA LEU A 323 -3.57 -14.72 -27.55
C LEU A 323 -3.26 -13.82 -28.78
N ASN A 324 -2.98 -14.42 -29.93
CA ASN A 324 -2.71 -13.67 -31.16
C ASN A 324 -3.94 -12.93 -31.70
N ASN A 325 -5.14 -13.41 -31.36
CA ASN A 325 -6.42 -12.86 -31.81
C ASN A 325 -6.86 -11.63 -31.00
N PHE A 326 -6.21 -11.28 -29.89
CA PHE A 326 -6.61 -10.16 -29.03
C PHE A 326 -5.49 -9.16 -28.79
N ASP A 327 -5.79 -7.85 -28.84
CA ASP A 327 -4.92 -6.83 -28.25
C ASP A 327 -4.90 -6.90 -26.73
N THR A 328 -4.11 -7.83 -26.19
CA THR A 328 -4.05 -8.09 -24.76
C THR A 328 -3.55 -6.90 -23.94
N ASN A 329 -2.69 -6.04 -24.50
CA ASN A 329 -2.20 -4.86 -23.79
C ASN A 329 -3.29 -3.80 -23.68
N LEU A 330 -4.00 -3.55 -24.80
CA LEU A 330 -5.13 -2.64 -24.79
C LEU A 330 -6.24 -3.12 -23.84
N LEU A 331 -6.62 -4.40 -23.92
CA LEU A 331 -7.69 -4.97 -23.11
C LEU A 331 -7.32 -4.99 -21.62
N SER A 332 -6.13 -5.45 -21.25
CA SER A 332 -5.69 -5.49 -19.84
C SER A 332 -5.50 -4.10 -19.22
N SER A 333 -5.25 -3.06 -20.04
CA SER A 333 -5.21 -1.68 -19.55
C SER A 333 -6.58 -1.09 -19.22
N ARG A 334 -7.67 -1.68 -19.75
CA ARG A 334 -9.04 -1.14 -19.67
C ARG A 334 -9.99 -1.99 -18.83
N TYR A 335 -9.81 -3.31 -18.83
CA TYR A 335 -10.75 -4.27 -18.27
C TYR A 335 -10.03 -5.35 -17.47
N LYS A 336 -10.80 -6.03 -16.62
CA LYS A 336 -10.31 -7.21 -15.91
C LYS A 336 -10.08 -8.36 -16.88
N ILE A 337 -9.08 -9.19 -16.63
CA ILE A 337 -8.72 -10.29 -17.52
C ILE A 337 -8.87 -11.63 -16.81
N TRP A 338 -9.55 -12.56 -17.46
CA TRP A 338 -9.64 -13.96 -17.06
C TRP A 338 -8.92 -14.82 -18.10
N PHE A 339 -7.81 -15.42 -17.70
CA PHE A 339 -6.91 -16.11 -18.61
C PHE A 339 -6.95 -17.63 -18.41
N ALA A 340 -7.09 -18.39 -19.48
CA ALA A 340 -7.08 -19.85 -19.43
C ALA A 340 -5.76 -20.45 -19.94
N ARG A 341 -5.16 -21.30 -19.11
CA ARG A 341 -3.99 -22.10 -19.45
C ARG A 341 -3.89 -23.29 -18.51
N TYR A 342 -3.80 -24.50 -19.06
CA TYR A 342 -3.83 -25.74 -18.30
C TYR A 342 -2.46 -26.43 -18.32
N PRO A 343 -1.57 -26.12 -17.35
CA PRO A 343 -0.27 -26.75 -17.29
C PRO A 343 -0.40 -28.22 -16.85
N SER A 344 0.26 -29.10 -17.59
CA SER A 344 0.59 -30.44 -17.18
C SER A 344 1.97 -30.44 -16.55
N TYR A 345 2.11 -31.15 -15.42
CA TYR A 345 3.41 -31.37 -14.78
C TYR A 345 4.41 -32.08 -15.71
N TRP A 346 3.90 -32.88 -16.65
CA TRP A 346 4.69 -33.74 -17.52
C TRP A 346 4.95 -33.13 -18.90
N ASP A 347 4.40 -31.95 -19.21
CA ASP A 347 4.57 -31.30 -20.51
C ASP A 347 4.99 -29.83 -20.34
N GLU A 348 6.28 -29.58 -20.53
CA GLU A 348 6.88 -28.25 -20.54
C GLU A 348 6.19 -27.28 -21.52
N ASN A 349 5.61 -27.78 -22.62
CA ASN A 349 4.91 -26.96 -23.61
C ASN A 349 3.56 -26.44 -23.12
N THR A 350 3.05 -26.96 -22.00
CA THR A 350 1.77 -26.54 -21.40
C THR A 350 1.95 -25.62 -20.20
N LYS A 351 3.19 -25.39 -19.74
CA LYS A 351 3.48 -24.47 -18.64
C LYS A 351 2.84 -23.09 -18.88
N LEU A 352 2.52 -22.43 -17.77
CA LEU A 352 2.09 -21.03 -17.78
C LEU A 352 3.24 -20.17 -18.31
N ASN A 353 3.14 -19.76 -19.57
CA ASN A 353 4.16 -19.01 -20.31
C ASN A 353 3.66 -17.63 -20.76
N TYR A 354 2.60 -17.13 -20.12
CA TYR A 354 2.02 -15.82 -20.39
C TYR A 354 2.50 -14.81 -19.34
N ASN A 355 3.23 -13.79 -19.79
CA ASN A 355 3.77 -12.73 -18.95
C ASN A 355 2.88 -11.47 -18.93
N GLY A 356 1.74 -11.50 -19.61
CA GLY A 356 0.77 -10.40 -19.58
C GLY A 356 -0.08 -10.41 -18.30
N HIS A 357 -0.76 -9.29 -18.04
CA HIS A 357 -1.62 -9.15 -16.87
C HIS A 357 -2.87 -10.03 -16.97
N TYR A 358 -3.21 -10.70 -15.87
CA TYR A 358 -4.49 -11.35 -15.67
C TYR A 358 -4.93 -11.26 -14.20
N ASP A 359 -6.24 -11.12 -13.97
CA ASP A 359 -6.83 -11.02 -12.63
C ASP A 359 -7.31 -12.39 -12.13
N ILE A 360 -7.81 -13.23 -13.04
CA ILE A 360 -8.23 -14.62 -12.76
C ILE A 360 -7.47 -15.56 -13.69
N TRP A 361 -6.98 -16.67 -13.16
CA TRP A 361 -6.40 -17.76 -13.94
C TRP A 361 -7.27 -19.02 -13.84
N GLN A 362 -7.80 -19.47 -14.97
CA GLN A 362 -8.38 -20.80 -15.12
C GLN A 362 -7.25 -21.80 -15.37
N TYR A 363 -6.97 -22.64 -14.38
CA TYR A 363 -5.79 -23.49 -14.37
C TYR A 363 -6.06 -24.95 -14.73
N THR A 364 -7.34 -25.35 -14.82
CA THR A 364 -7.73 -26.68 -15.30
C THR A 364 -9.20 -26.68 -15.73
N SER A 365 -9.53 -27.52 -16.72
CA SER A 365 -10.90 -27.89 -17.09
C SER A 365 -11.31 -29.30 -16.63
N GLU A 366 -10.45 -29.96 -15.85
CA GLU A 366 -10.62 -31.35 -15.40
C GLU A 366 -10.70 -31.43 -13.86
N GLY A 367 -11.11 -30.35 -13.22
CA GLY A 367 -11.24 -30.29 -11.78
C GLY A 367 -12.38 -31.17 -11.25
N SER A 368 -12.27 -31.54 -9.98
CA SER A 368 -13.34 -32.19 -9.21
C SER A 368 -13.67 -31.36 -7.99
N VAL A 369 -14.96 -31.07 -7.77
CA VAL A 369 -15.47 -30.29 -6.65
C VAL A 369 -16.67 -31.00 -6.02
N PRO A 370 -16.65 -31.28 -4.70
CA PRO A 370 -17.80 -31.86 -4.01
C PRO A 370 -19.10 -31.10 -4.28
N GLY A 371 -20.15 -31.82 -4.63
CA GLY A 371 -21.45 -31.24 -4.96
C GLY A 371 -21.65 -30.95 -6.45
N ILE A 372 -20.64 -31.16 -7.31
CA ILE A 372 -20.76 -31.06 -8.77
C ILE A 372 -20.44 -32.43 -9.39
N ALA A 373 -21.29 -32.88 -10.32
CA ALA A 373 -21.05 -34.12 -11.04
C ALA A 373 -20.15 -33.88 -12.26
N GLY A 374 -19.12 -34.71 -12.44
CA GLY A 374 -18.19 -34.63 -13.56
C GLY A 374 -17.11 -33.56 -13.37
N ASN A 375 -16.42 -33.24 -14.47
CA ASN A 375 -15.37 -32.24 -14.47
C ASN A 375 -15.95 -30.83 -14.27
N VAL A 376 -15.16 -29.98 -13.62
CA VAL A 376 -15.43 -28.56 -13.46
C VAL A 376 -14.17 -27.74 -13.68
N ASP A 377 -14.35 -26.61 -14.34
CA ASP A 377 -13.28 -25.66 -14.58
C ASP A 377 -12.94 -24.96 -13.25
N LYS A 378 -11.63 -24.90 -12.93
CA LYS A 378 -11.16 -24.31 -11.68
C LYS A 378 -10.31 -23.08 -11.92
N ASN A 379 -10.56 -22.09 -11.08
CA ASN A 379 -10.00 -20.76 -11.16
C ASN A 379 -9.29 -20.37 -9.87
N VAL A 380 -8.29 -19.50 -10.01
CA VAL A 380 -7.67 -18.81 -8.89
C VAL A 380 -7.57 -17.31 -9.21
N MET A 381 -7.94 -16.49 -8.24
CA MET A 381 -7.73 -15.04 -8.25
C MET A 381 -6.67 -14.71 -7.20
N TYR A 382 -5.70 -13.91 -7.59
CA TYR A 382 -4.64 -13.41 -6.71
C TYR A 382 -5.07 -12.09 -6.11
N VAL A 383 -5.16 -12.02 -4.77
CA VAL A 383 -5.50 -10.79 -4.06
C VAL A 383 -4.33 -10.36 -3.20
N ASP A 384 -3.60 -9.37 -3.70
CA ASP A 384 -2.53 -8.74 -2.93
C ASP A 384 -3.12 -7.75 -1.93
N THR A 385 -2.76 -7.92 -0.66
CA THR A 385 -3.03 -6.95 0.40
C THR A 385 -1.72 -6.32 0.81
N VAL A 386 -1.62 -5.00 0.63
CA VAL A 386 -0.50 -4.21 1.13
C VAL A 386 -0.82 -3.73 2.54
N THR A 387 0.00 -4.14 3.50
CA THR A 387 -0.03 -3.60 4.87
C THR A 387 1.24 -2.81 5.14
N TYR A 388 1.13 -1.78 5.97
CA TYR A 388 2.23 -0.89 6.29
C TYR A 388 2.62 -1.05 7.76
N ARG A 389 3.93 -1.16 8.01
CA ARG A 389 4.52 -1.08 9.34
C ARG A 389 5.35 0.20 9.47
N TYR A 390 5.35 0.80 10.66
CA TYR A 390 5.93 2.11 10.92
C TYR A 390 7.01 2.08 12.00
N TYR A 391 7.95 2.99 11.92
CA TYR A 391 9.07 3.06 12.86
C TYR A 391 8.86 4.14 13.92
N LEU A 392 9.24 3.84 15.16
CA LEU A 392 9.46 4.85 16.20
C LEU A 392 10.97 4.96 16.43
N THR A 393 11.59 6.05 15.97
CA THR A 393 13.03 6.28 16.07
C THR A 393 13.36 7.42 17.01
N TYR A 394 14.63 7.54 17.38
CA TYR A 394 15.09 8.49 18.40
C TYR A 394 16.24 9.34 17.86
N HIS A 395 16.21 10.62 18.18
CA HIS A 395 17.24 11.58 17.83
C HIS A 395 17.80 12.24 19.09
N ALA A 396 19.12 12.25 19.25
CA ALA A 396 19.77 12.76 20.47
C ALA A 396 19.66 14.29 20.62
N ASN A 397 19.28 15.01 19.55
CA ASN A 397 18.91 16.42 19.58
C ASN A 397 19.93 17.31 20.31
N GLY A 398 21.15 17.35 19.76
CA GLY A 398 22.30 18.05 20.34
C GLY A 398 23.09 17.23 21.38
N GLY A 399 22.62 16.03 21.74
CA GLY A 399 23.42 15.00 22.41
C GLY A 399 24.03 13.99 21.44
N VAL A 400 24.62 12.93 21.98
CA VAL A 400 25.22 11.80 21.24
C VAL A 400 24.67 10.46 21.71
N ASN A 401 24.85 9.40 20.92
CA ASN A 401 24.46 8.02 21.26
C ASN A 401 22.95 7.80 21.49
N ALA A 402 22.10 8.31 20.59
CA ALA A 402 20.67 8.03 20.63
C ALA A 402 20.39 6.51 20.57
N PRO A 403 19.32 6.00 21.22
CA PRO A 403 18.90 4.61 21.06
C PRO A 403 18.64 4.25 19.59
N VAL A 404 19.27 3.18 19.11
CA VAL A 404 18.99 2.63 17.78
C VAL A 404 17.70 1.82 17.84
N HIS A 405 16.77 2.10 16.94
CA HIS A 405 15.52 1.36 16.85
C HIS A 405 15.27 0.89 15.41
N SER A 406 15.34 -0.42 15.19
CA SER A 406 15.26 -1.05 13.86
C SER A 406 13.98 -1.85 13.62
N THR A 407 13.08 -1.93 14.61
CA THR A 407 11.83 -2.68 14.48
C THR A 407 10.70 -1.79 13.99
N ALA A 408 10.02 -2.21 12.93
CA ALA A 408 8.77 -1.62 12.46
C ALA A 408 7.57 -2.24 13.20
N TYR A 409 6.52 -1.46 13.41
CA TYR A 409 5.32 -1.86 14.14
C TYR A 409 4.09 -1.80 13.25
N ASP A 410 3.14 -2.70 13.48
CA ASP A 410 1.88 -2.68 12.76
C ASP A 410 1.13 -1.36 12.99
N LYS A 411 0.40 -0.92 11.96
CA LYS A 411 -0.46 0.26 12.06
C LYS A 411 -1.42 0.12 13.25
N GLY A 412 -1.45 1.13 14.10
CA GLY A 412 -2.27 1.17 15.31
C GLY A 412 -1.64 0.51 16.54
N ALA A 413 -0.43 -0.04 16.43
CA ALA A 413 0.27 -0.59 17.58
C ALA A 413 0.60 0.46 18.64
N SER A 414 0.79 0.00 19.86
CA SER A 414 1.33 0.79 20.97
C SER A 414 2.76 0.36 21.25
N VAL A 415 3.67 1.33 21.37
CA VAL A 415 5.12 1.13 21.43
C VAL A 415 5.68 1.73 22.72
N SER A 416 6.55 1.00 23.42
CA SER A 416 7.25 1.54 24.59
C SER A 416 8.29 2.57 24.17
N VAL A 417 8.26 3.74 24.80
CA VAL A 417 9.23 4.82 24.57
C VAL A 417 10.53 4.48 25.30
N ALA A 418 11.65 4.50 24.60
CA ALA A 418 12.95 4.12 25.13
C ALA A 418 13.41 5.07 26.25
N GLY A 419 14.23 4.56 27.18
CA GLY A 419 15.00 5.41 28.08
C GLY A 419 16.20 6.06 27.39
N PRO A 420 16.96 6.93 28.09
CA PRO A 420 18.13 7.57 27.51
C PRO A 420 19.28 6.59 27.20
N GLY A 421 19.34 5.43 27.88
CA GLY A 421 20.42 4.46 27.65
C GLY A 421 21.81 5.09 27.91
N SER A 422 22.70 5.00 26.92
CA SER A 422 24.04 5.61 26.94
C SER A 422 24.08 7.04 26.34
N MET A 423 22.91 7.62 26.05
CA MET A 423 22.81 8.96 25.48
C MET A 423 23.32 10.01 26.47
N SER A 424 24.11 10.96 25.99
CA SER A 424 24.69 12.03 26.80
C SER A 424 24.79 13.34 26.04
N ARG A 425 24.82 14.44 26.80
CA ARG A 425 25.06 15.79 26.31
C ARG A 425 25.80 16.58 27.38
N GLU A 426 27.01 17.03 27.09
CA GLU A 426 27.87 17.70 28.06
C GLU A 426 27.21 18.96 28.64
N GLY A 427 27.11 19.03 29.97
CA GLY A 427 26.48 20.15 30.68
C GLY A 427 24.95 20.13 30.68
N TYR A 428 24.31 19.01 30.31
CA TYR A 428 22.86 18.85 30.33
C TYR A 428 22.42 17.54 30.99
N THR A 429 21.20 17.53 31.49
CA THR A 429 20.49 16.31 31.93
C THR A 429 19.30 16.03 31.01
N PHE A 430 19.06 14.76 30.70
CA PHE A 430 17.94 14.33 29.87
C PHE A 430 16.62 14.46 30.63
N THR A 431 15.60 15.08 30.03
CA THR A 431 14.29 15.31 30.68
C THR A 431 13.13 14.56 30.05
N GLY A 432 13.33 13.94 28.88
CA GLY A 432 12.31 13.19 28.16
C GLY A 432 12.45 13.34 26.65
N TRP A 433 11.45 12.84 25.95
CA TRP A 433 11.34 12.89 24.49
C TRP A 433 10.26 13.86 24.05
N ASN A 434 10.38 14.39 22.84
CA ASN A 434 9.36 15.20 22.21
C ASN A 434 9.21 14.89 20.72
N THR A 435 8.01 15.03 20.16
CA THR A 435 7.79 14.84 18.71
C THR A 435 8.38 15.95 17.83
N LYS A 436 8.91 17.02 18.43
CA LYS A 436 9.61 18.09 17.74
C LYS A 436 10.94 18.41 18.44
N PRO A 437 11.99 18.81 17.69
CA PRO A 437 13.30 19.10 18.26
C PRO A 437 13.28 20.29 19.23
N ASP A 438 12.46 21.30 18.97
CA ASP A 438 12.31 22.52 19.79
C ASP A 438 11.50 22.31 21.09
N GLY A 439 10.93 21.11 21.30
CA GLY A 439 10.11 20.79 22.46
C GLY A 439 8.65 21.28 22.37
N SER A 440 8.22 21.89 21.26
CA SER A 440 6.85 22.40 21.08
C SER A 440 5.84 21.28 20.74
N GLY A 441 6.31 20.07 20.47
CA GLY A 441 5.48 18.91 20.19
C GLY A 441 4.98 18.19 21.45
N THR A 442 4.51 16.96 21.27
CA THR A 442 4.00 16.13 22.37
C THR A 442 5.16 15.53 23.16
N LYS A 443 5.12 15.66 24.49
CA LYS A 443 6.14 15.15 25.40
C LYS A 443 5.88 13.68 25.74
N TYR A 444 6.96 12.89 25.78
CA TYR A 444 6.93 11.48 26.19
C TYR A 444 8.03 11.24 27.23
N ALA A 445 7.66 10.68 28.38
CA ALA A 445 8.63 10.23 29.37
C ALA A 445 9.30 8.91 28.92
N ALA A 446 10.51 8.66 29.39
CA ALA A 446 11.15 7.35 29.25
C ALA A 446 10.25 6.25 29.87
N GLY A 447 10.06 5.14 29.15
CA GLY A 447 9.19 4.04 29.58
C GLY A 447 7.69 4.29 29.44
N SER A 448 7.27 5.47 28.97
CA SER A 448 5.86 5.70 28.61
C SER A 448 5.48 4.94 27.34
N THR A 449 4.21 5.01 26.94
CA THR A 449 3.70 4.35 25.74
C THR A 449 3.34 5.37 24.68
N TYR A 450 3.86 5.18 23.46
CA TYR A 450 3.39 5.84 22.25
C TYR A 450 2.25 4.99 21.68
N THR A 451 1.02 5.49 21.70
CA THR A 451 -0.17 4.73 21.29
C THR A 451 -0.55 5.01 19.84
N ASN A 452 -1.07 4.00 19.16
CA ASN A 452 -1.71 4.11 17.83
C ASN A 452 -0.77 4.69 16.76
N ILE A 453 0.37 4.03 16.51
CA ILE A 453 1.29 4.47 15.47
C ILE A 453 0.67 4.32 14.06
N THR A 454 0.51 5.43 13.33
CA THR A 454 -0.07 5.46 11.98
C THR A 454 0.87 5.97 10.90
N GLY A 455 2.10 6.33 11.30
CA GLY A 455 3.17 6.87 10.47
C GLY A 455 4.49 6.67 11.20
N SER A 456 5.61 6.64 10.48
CA SER A 456 6.91 6.62 11.14
C SER A 456 7.14 7.95 11.86
N VAL A 457 7.75 7.92 13.03
CA VAL A 457 7.90 9.07 13.93
C VAL A 457 9.33 9.11 14.46
N ILE A 458 9.88 10.32 14.56
CA ILE A 458 11.13 10.60 15.27
C ILE A 458 10.79 11.28 16.60
N LEU A 459 11.35 10.76 17.69
CA LEU A 459 11.32 11.39 19.00
C LEU A 459 12.67 12.05 19.30
N TYR A 460 12.64 13.32 19.65
CA TYR A 460 13.81 14.15 19.92
C TYR A 460 14.04 14.28 21.42
N ALA A 461 15.27 13.99 21.85
CA ALA A 461 15.66 14.14 23.25
C ALA A 461 15.52 15.59 23.70
N GLN A 462 14.99 15.80 24.89
CA GLN A 462 14.90 17.10 25.53
C GLN A 462 15.88 17.15 26.70
N TRP A 463 16.52 18.31 26.85
CA TRP A 463 17.68 18.49 27.70
C TRP A 463 17.49 19.71 28.59
N GLN A 464 17.81 19.59 29.87
CA GLN A 464 17.89 20.71 30.81
C GLN A 464 19.36 21.02 31.09
N LYS A 465 19.76 22.28 30.89
CA LYS A 465 21.12 22.75 31.16
C LYS A 465 21.42 22.67 32.65
N LEU A 466 22.60 22.20 33.01
CA LEU A 466 23.09 22.16 34.38
C LEU A 466 23.83 23.46 34.72
N GLU A 467 23.71 23.90 35.97
CA GLU A 467 24.45 25.05 36.49
C GLU A 467 25.95 24.74 36.55
N GLN A 468 26.79 25.74 36.22
CA GLN A 468 28.23 25.61 36.37
C GLN A 468 28.66 25.82 37.82
N VAL A 469 29.62 25.03 38.27
CA VAL A 469 30.17 25.06 39.63
C VAL A 469 31.69 24.99 39.56
N GLY A 470 32.37 25.52 40.57
CA GLY A 470 33.83 25.48 40.67
C GLY A 470 34.34 25.63 42.10
N ILE A 471 35.63 25.36 42.29
CA ILE A 471 36.32 25.60 43.55
C ILE A 471 37.16 26.87 43.40
N LEU A 472 36.92 27.85 44.27
CA LEU A 472 37.82 28.99 44.44
C LEU A 472 38.83 28.66 45.52
N TYR A 473 40.10 29.01 45.29
CA TYR A 473 41.18 28.72 46.23
C TYR A 473 41.68 30.01 46.87
N ASP A 474 41.71 30.02 48.19
CA ASP A 474 42.24 31.11 49.00
C ASP A 474 43.52 30.64 49.69
N ALA A 475 44.63 31.34 49.46
CA ALA A 475 45.93 31.00 50.05
C ALA A 475 45.96 31.19 51.58
N ASN A 476 44.93 31.80 52.17
CA ASN A 476 44.68 31.91 53.61
C ASN A 476 45.92 32.42 54.38
N GLY A 477 46.36 33.63 54.03
CA GLY A 477 47.58 34.25 54.55
C GLY A 477 48.86 33.85 53.82
N GLY A 478 48.79 32.98 52.79
CA GLY A 478 49.85 32.78 51.79
C GLY A 478 49.65 33.64 50.53
N GLN A 479 50.45 33.37 49.50
CA GLN A 479 50.38 34.01 48.18
C GLN A 479 50.26 32.97 47.06
N ASN A 480 49.85 33.41 45.87
CA ASN A 480 49.81 32.60 44.63
C ASN A 480 48.89 31.36 44.73
N ALA A 481 47.64 31.53 45.20
CA ALA A 481 46.65 30.47 45.17
C ALA A 481 46.42 29.95 43.73
N PRO A 482 46.21 28.63 43.53
CA PRO A 482 45.94 28.06 42.22
C PRO A 482 44.56 28.50 41.70
N VAL A 483 44.40 28.55 40.38
CA VAL A 483 43.12 28.84 39.71
C VAL A 483 42.72 27.62 38.89
N ASP A 484 41.52 27.10 39.12
CA ASP A 484 40.97 26.04 38.28
C ASP A 484 40.29 26.65 37.04
N ALA A 485 40.85 26.38 35.87
CA ALA A 485 40.33 26.86 34.59
C ALA A 485 39.30 25.90 33.95
N LYS A 486 39.04 24.74 34.56
CA LYS A 486 38.07 23.77 34.05
C LYS A 486 36.65 24.14 34.47
N HIS A 487 35.69 23.78 33.63
CA HIS A 487 34.27 23.92 33.92
C HIS A 487 33.74 22.62 34.52
N TYR A 488 33.00 22.72 35.62
CA TYR A 488 32.26 21.61 36.20
C TYR A 488 30.79 21.98 36.28
N TYR A 489 29.94 20.97 36.38
CA TYR A 489 28.49 21.14 36.41
C TYR A 489 27.91 20.59 37.71
N ALA A 490 26.83 21.21 38.17
CA ALA A 490 26.19 20.87 39.43
C ALA A 490 25.79 19.38 39.48
N GLY A 491 26.10 18.73 40.60
CA GLY A 491 25.93 17.29 40.78
C GLY A 491 27.11 16.45 40.30
N GLY A 492 28.09 17.04 39.60
CA GLY A 492 29.30 16.36 39.14
C GLY A 492 30.37 16.17 40.22
N SER A 493 31.50 15.61 39.79
CA SER A 493 32.71 15.42 40.60
C SER A 493 33.73 16.50 40.25
N VAL A 494 34.24 17.23 41.25
CA VAL A 494 35.23 18.29 41.05
C VAL A 494 36.54 17.93 41.77
N PRO A 495 37.68 17.81 41.06
CA PRO A 495 38.97 17.52 41.66
C PRO A 495 39.49 18.75 42.44
N VAL A 496 40.08 18.47 43.61
CA VAL A 496 40.73 19.46 44.45
C VAL A 496 42.17 19.63 43.98
N LEU A 497 42.55 20.85 43.61
CA LEU A 497 43.89 21.17 43.13
C LEU A 497 44.94 21.00 44.22
N ASP A 498 46.17 20.77 43.80
CA ASP A 498 47.34 20.81 44.68
C ASP A 498 47.75 22.26 44.99
N ALA A 499 48.81 22.41 45.78
CA ALA A 499 49.27 23.74 46.19
C ALA A 499 49.86 24.55 45.02
N GLY A 500 50.25 23.91 43.92
CA GLY A 500 50.97 24.57 42.82
C GLY A 500 52.18 25.37 43.32
N ASN A 501 52.21 26.66 42.97
CA ASN A 501 53.27 27.61 43.37
C ASN A 501 52.94 28.42 44.64
N MET A 502 51.92 28.00 45.38
CA MET A 502 51.47 28.70 46.57
C MET A 502 52.53 28.63 47.67
N ASN A 503 52.76 29.76 48.34
CA ASN A 503 53.79 29.86 49.37
C ASN A 503 53.33 30.71 50.55
N ARG A 504 53.90 30.41 51.72
CA ARG A 504 53.77 31.19 52.94
C ARG A 504 55.05 31.04 53.76
N GLU A 505 55.79 32.14 53.94
CA GLU A 505 57.09 32.13 54.59
C GLU A 505 57.02 31.56 56.01
N GLY A 506 57.86 30.56 56.32
CA GLY A 506 57.89 29.90 57.62
C GLY A 506 56.80 28.84 57.85
N TYR A 507 56.02 28.47 56.82
CA TYR A 507 54.95 27.46 56.93
C TYR A 507 55.02 26.41 55.80
N VAL A 508 54.46 25.23 56.06
CA VAL A 508 54.23 24.16 55.09
C VAL A 508 52.73 23.99 54.88
N PHE A 509 52.31 23.87 53.62
CA PHE A 509 50.93 23.59 53.25
C PHE A 509 50.52 22.17 53.68
N THR A 510 49.40 22.03 54.39
CA THR A 510 48.92 20.76 54.93
C THR A 510 47.63 20.24 54.28
N GLY A 511 46.99 21.04 53.42
CA GLY A 511 45.74 20.67 52.76
C GLY A 511 44.76 21.84 52.68
N TRP A 512 43.55 21.54 52.20
CA TRP A 512 42.47 22.51 52.03
C TRP A 512 41.39 22.34 53.08
N ASN A 513 40.72 23.42 53.47
CA ASN A 513 39.57 23.37 54.36
C ASN A 513 38.46 24.33 53.90
N THR A 514 37.19 23.99 54.13
CA THR A 514 36.06 24.88 53.78
C THR A 514 35.95 26.11 54.67
N LYS A 515 36.75 26.20 55.73
CA LYS A 515 36.84 27.38 56.61
C LYS A 515 38.30 27.79 56.82
N PRO A 516 38.59 29.10 56.93
CA PRO A 516 39.95 29.60 57.08
C PRO A 516 40.63 29.16 58.39
N ASP A 517 39.86 28.94 59.45
CA ASP A 517 40.33 28.50 60.77
C ASP A 517 40.54 26.98 60.90
N GLY A 518 40.28 26.22 59.83
CA GLY A 518 40.41 24.76 59.83
C GLY A 518 39.26 24.00 60.50
N SER A 519 38.22 24.68 61.00
CA SER A 519 37.06 24.04 61.65
C SER A 519 36.03 23.45 60.69
N GLY A 520 36.25 23.61 59.38
CA GLY A 520 35.39 23.08 58.32
C GLY A 520 35.79 21.67 57.88
N SER A 521 35.27 21.27 56.72
CA SER A 521 35.62 19.99 56.09
C SER A 521 36.99 20.09 55.43
N SER A 522 37.87 19.14 55.75
CA SER A 522 39.21 19.07 55.17
C SER A 522 39.22 18.25 53.87
N TYR A 523 39.95 18.74 52.88
CA TYR A 523 40.16 18.08 51.59
C TYR A 523 41.66 17.97 51.28
N ALA A 524 42.08 16.76 50.90
CA ALA A 524 43.44 16.53 50.44
C ALA A 524 43.59 16.97 48.98
N PRO A 525 44.77 17.48 48.58
CA PRO A 525 45.13 17.63 47.16
C PRO A 525 44.85 16.36 46.34
N GLY A 526 44.27 16.50 45.15
CA GLY A 526 43.93 15.39 44.26
C GLY A 526 42.68 14.60 44.66
N SER A 527 42.06 14.90 45.81
CA SER A 527 40.75 14.33 46.16
C SER A 527 39.64 14.90 45.26
N ASN A 528 38.44 14.32 45.30
CA ASN A 528 37.28 14.79 44.54
C ASN A 528 36.13 15.17 45.47
N ILE A 529 35.51 16.32 45.22
CA ILE A 529 34.24 16.72 45.84
C ILE A 529 33.11 16.20 44.96
N GLN A 530 32.35 15.24 45.49
CA GLN A 530 31.23 14.61 44.80
C GLN A 530 29.94 15.41 44.97
N GLY A 531 29.12 15.48 43.93
CA GLY A 531 27.76 16.00 44.02
C GLY A 531 27.65 17.50 44.25
N MET A 532 28.69 18.27 43.91
CA MET A 532 28.80 19.69 44.21
C MET A 532 27.61 20.47 43.62
N LYS A 533 26.84 21.19 44.44
CA LYS A 533 25.62 21.89 43.99
C LYS A 533 25.85 23.38 43.71
N THR A 534 26.81 24.00 44.39
CA THR A 534 27.20 25.39 44.23
C THR A 534 28.72 25.48 44.29
N SER A 535 29.30 26.55 43.76
CA SER A 535 30.72 26.84 43.94
C SER A 535 31.09 26.99 45.42
N LEU A 536 32.32 26.65 45.77
CA LEU A 536 32.82 26.72 47.15
C LEU A 536 34.23 27.31 47.18
N THR A 537 34.57 27.95 48.29
CA THR A 537 35.93 28.43 48.54
C THR A 537 36.66 27.47 49.47
N LEU A 538 37.86 27.02 49.07
CA LEU A 538 38.78 26.27 49.91
C LEU A 538 39.92 27.16 50.37
N TYR A 539 40.18 27.10 51.67
CA TYR A 539 41.23 27.86 52.34
C TYR A 539 42.41 26.95 52.64
N ALA A 540 43.61 27.37 52.22
CA ALA A 540 44.84 26.65 52.50
C ALA A 540 45.08 26.54 54.01
N GLN A 541 45.45 25.35 54.47
CA GLN A 541 45.83 25.10 55.86
C GLN A 541 47.35 24.98 55.95
N TRP A 542 47.91 25.56 57.01
CA TRP A 542 49.34 25.78 57.14
C TRP A 542 49.86 25.29 58.49
N LYS A 543 51.03 24.63 58.49
CA LYS A 543 51.77 24.26 59.70
C LYS A 543 53.07 25.03 59.77
N LYS A 544 53.30 25.78 60.86
CA LYS A 544 54.54 26.54 61.08
C LYS A 544 55.73 25.60 61.13
N MET A 545 56.81 25.92 60.42
CA MET A 545 58.08 25.20 60.51
C MET A 545 58.73 25.47 61.85
N ALA A 546 59.29 24.44 62.49
CA ALA A 546 60.07 24.63 63.71
C ALA A 546 61.31 25.46 63.34
N SER A 547 61.54 26.58 64.04
CA SER A 547 62.80 27.30 63.94
C SER A 547 63.92 26.33 64.29
N SER A 548 64.87 26.11 63.38
CA SER A 548 66.15 25.52 63.74
C SER A 548 66.74 26.41 64.84
N GLY A 549 66.63 25.95 66.09
CA GLY A 549 67.21 26.64 67.23
C GLY A 549 68.68 26.89 66.94
N GLY A 550 69.08 28.15 66.97
CA GLY A 550 70.46 28.54 66.81
C GLY A 550 71.35 27.80 67.81
N GLN A 551 72.47 27.29 67.32
CA GLN A 551 73.64 27.10 68.17
C GLN A 551 74.08 28.49 68.65
N PRO A 552 74.23 28.73 69.97
CA PRO A 552 74.87 29.94 70.46
C PRO A 552 76.39 29.83 70.29
N GLU A 553 76.94 30.92 69.73
CA GLU A 553 78.35 31.37 69.59
C GLU A 553 79.41 30.41 69.04
#